data_AF-B8DQD9-F1
#
_entry.id   AF-B8DQD9-F1
#
_cell.length_a   1.000
_cell.length_b   1.000
_cell.length_c   1.000
_cell.angle_alpha   90.00
_cell.angle_beta   90.00
_cell.angle_gamma   90.00
#
_symmetry.space_group_name_H-M   'P 1'
#
loop_
_entity.id
_entity.type
_entity.pdbx_description
1 polymer ?
#
loop_
_entity_poly.entity_id
_entity_poly.type
_entity_poly.pdbx_seq_one_letter_code
_entity_poly.pdbx_strand_id
1 'polypeptide(L)' 'MTTDASVFPDPSDDDLWQAVRADLETRFPGRYDEATVRRAFEAVCAGEDDYLPRRALLKKVRMACMWTRPSLDGRAEGAE' A
#
# COMPACT_ATOMS: atom_id res chain seq x y z
N MET A 1 4.63 -3.36 26.68
CA MET A 1 4.40 -4.29 25.57
C MET A 1 3.27 -3.71 24.75
N THR A 2 3.57 -3.11 23.60
CA THR A 2 2.52 -2.60 22.71
C THR A 2 2.04 -3.79 21.90
N THR A 3 0.92 -4.39 22.29
CA THR A 3 0.27 -5.46 21.55
C THR A 3 -0.05 -4.93 20.16
N ASP A 4 0.49 -5.55 19.10
CA ASP A 4 0.14 -5.15 17.74
C ASP A 4 -1.33 -5.51 17.52
N ALA A 5 -2.15 -4.53 17.20
CA ALA A 5 -3.57 -4.76 16.96
C ALA A 5 -3.73 -5.57 15.66
N SER A 6 -4.49 -6.66 15.72
CA SER A 6 -4.98 -7.34 14.52
C SER A 6 -6.02 -6.45 13.85
N VAL A 7 -5.89 -6.27 12.54
CA VAL A 7 -6.77 -5.45 11.72
C VAL A 7 -7.24 -6.29 10.54
N PHE A 8 -8.49 -6.05 10.11
CA PHE A 8 -8.97 -6.59 8.85
C PHE A 8 -8.61 -5.61 7.73
N PRO A 9 -7.96 -6.04 6.65
CA PRO A 9 -7.51 -5.15 5.59
C PRO A 9 -8.68 -4.78 4.68
N ASP A 10 -9.29 -3.62 4.95
CA ASP A 10 -10.38 -3.07 4.16
C ASP A 10 -9.96 -1.77 3.46
N PRO A 11 -10.17 -1.63 2.13
CA PRO A 11 -9.75 -0.44 1.38
C PRO A 11 -10.62 0.81 1.68
N SER A 12 -11.77 0.63 2.31
CA SER A 12 -12.69 1.70 2.73
C SER A 12 -12.43 2.15 4.17
N ASP A 13 -11.54 1.48 4.92
CA ASP A 13 -11.15 1.87 6.26
C ASP A 13 -10.18 3.07 6.21
N ASP A 14 -10.71 4.25 6.56
CA ASP A 14 -9.97 5.50 6.59
C ASP A 14 -8.82 5.50 7.61
N ASP A 15 -9.00 4.87 8.78
CA ASP A 15 -7.97 4.80 9.81
C ASP A 15 -6.77 3.96 9.35
N LEU A 16 -7.02 2.84 8.67
CA LEU A 16 -5.99 2.01 8.05
C LEU A 16 -5.30 2.75 6.89
N TRP A 17 -6.07 3.47 6.08
CA TRP A 17 -5.52 4.28 5.01
C TRP A 17 -4.56 5.36 5.54
N GLN A 18 -4.96 6.12 6.56
CA GLN A 18 -4.11 7.13 7.18
C GLN A 18 -2.85 6.51 7.82
N ALA A 19 -2.98 5.32 8.42
CA ALA A 19 -1.85 4.58 8.97
C ALA A 19 -0.80 4.23 7.91
N VAL A 20 -1.25 3.75 6.75
CA VAL A 20 -0.39 3.41 5.60
C VAL A 20 0.33 4.65 5.09
N ARG A 21 -0.40 5.75 4.88
CA ARG A 21 0.18 7.02 4.43
C ARG A 21 1.25 7.53 5.39
N ALA A 22 0.94 7.57 6.68
CA ALA A 22 1.87 8.04 7.70
C ALA A 22 3.14 7.17 7.78
N ASP A 23 3.02 5.84 7.70
CA ASP A 23 4.19 4.94 7.71
C ASP A 23 5.09 5.15 6.49
N LEU A 24 4.50 5.35 5.30
CA LEU A 24 5.26 5.59 4.07
C LEU A 24 5.92 6.96 4.06
N GLU A 25 5.23 8.03 4.45
CA GLU A 25 5.80 9.38 4.51
C GLU A 25 6.91 9.47 5.57
N THR A 26 6.75 8.78 6.71
CA THR A 26 7.78 8.73 7.75
C THR A 26 9.06 8.05 7.26
N ARG A 27 8.94 6.97 6.48
CA ARG A 27 10.10 6.17 6.02
C ARG A 27 10.69 6.66 4.70
N PHE A 28 9.85 7.20 3.82
CA PHE A 28 10.18 7.57 2.45
C PHE A 28 9.52 8.90 2.07
N PRO A 29 9.91 10.00 2.74
CA PRO A 29 9.26 11.29 2.56
C PRO A 29 9.29 11.73 1.09
N GLY A 30 8.11 12.01 0.52
CA GLY A 30 7.97 12.48 -0.86
C GLY A 30 8.34 11.45 -1.95
N ARG A 31 8.56 10.17 -1.61
CA ARG A 31 8.95 9.14 -2.59
C ARG A 31 7.79 8.64 -3.45
N TYR A 32 6.61 8.52 -2.84
CA TYR A 32 5.44 7.90 -3.46
C TYR A 32 4.30 8.91 -3.55
N ASP A 33 3.70 9.03 -4.74
CA ASP A 33 2.47 9.78 -4.92
C ASP A 33 1.27 9.03 -4.31
N GLU A 34 0.27 9.77 -3.85
CA GLU A 34 -0.94 9.22 -3.20
C GLU A 34 -1.62 8.14 -4.07
N ALA A 35 -1.69 8.34 -5.39
CA ALA A 35 -2.32 7.38 -6.30
C ALA A 35 -1.57 6.04 -6.32
N THR A 36 -0.23 6.07 -6.25
CA THR A 36 0.58 4.84 -6.17
C THR A 36 0.33 4.11 -4.86
N VAL A 37 0.30 4.85 -3.76
CA VAL A 37 0.07 4.30 -2.43
C VAL A 37 -1.34 3.71 -2.31
N ARG A 38 -2.34 4.38 -2.90
CA ARG A 38 -3.73 3.92 -2.92
C ARG A 38 -3.86 2.58 -3.67
N ARG A 39 -3.32 2.49 -4.88
CA ARG A 39 -3.33 1.23 -5.66
C ARG A 39 -2.63 0.09 -4.93
N ALA A 40 -1.50 0.36 -4.29
CA ALA A 40 -0.78 -0.62 -3.50
C ALA A 40 -1.57 -1.10 -2.28
N PHE A 41 -2.24 -0.17 -1.59
CA PHE A 41 -3.11 -0.50 -0.45
C PHE A 41 -4.30 -1.35 -0.88
N GLU A 42 -5.00 -0.96 -1.94
CA GLU A 42 -6.14 -1.72 -2.50
C GLU A 42 -5.73 -3.12 -2.95
N ALA A 43 -4.59 -3.26 -3.63
CA ALA A 43 -4.07 -4.55 -4.06
C ALA A 43 -3.72 -5.47 -2.88
N VAL A 44 -3.20 -4.91 -1.78
CA VAL A 44 -2.95 -5.69 -0.56
C VAL A 44 -4.26 -6.08 0.10
N CYS A 45 -5.24 -5.19 0.21
CA CYS A 45 -6.54 -5.54 0.79
C CYS A 45 -7.26 -6.62 -0.01
N ALA A 46 -7.23 -6.55 -1.34
CA ALA A 46 -7.82 -7.56 -2.22
C ALA A 46 -7.13 -8.94 -2.15
N GLY A 47 -5.89 -9.00 -1.64
CA GLY A 47 -5.12 -10.24 -1.52
C GLY A 47 -5.18 -10.89 -0.14
N GLU A 48 -5.87 -10.28 0.83
CA GLU A 48 -5.92 -10.76 2.20
C GLU A 48 -7.38 -10.97 2.64
N ASP A 49 -7.75 -12.22 2.94
CA ASP A 49 -9.11 -12.60 3.36
C ASP A 49 -9.26 -12.73 4.89
N ASP A 50 -8.21 -12.45 5.68
CA ASP A 50 -8.20 -12.66 7.13
C ASP A 50 -7.57 -11.48 7.89
N TYR A 51 -7.72 -11.49 9.22
CA TYR A 51 -7.11 -10.51 10.09
C TYR A 51 -5.60 -10.71 10.14
N LEU A 52 -4.87 -9.61 10.02
CA LEU A 52 -3.42 -9.61 10.15
C LEU A 52 -2.94 -8.53 11.12
N PRO A 53 -1.75 -8.70 11.71
CA PRO A 53 -1.18 -7.67 12.56
C PRO A 53 -0.98 -6.39 11.74
N ARG A 54 -1.34 -5.21 12.30
CA ARG A 54 -1.22 -3.92 11.61
C ARG A 54 0.17 -3.70 11.03
N ARG A 55 1.23 -4.12 11.72
CA ARG A 55 2.61 -4.00 11.21
C ARG A 55 2.87 -4.87 9.98
N ALA A 56 2.20 -6.01 9.87
CA ALA A 56 2.28 -6.87 8.69
C ALA A 56 1.60 -6.20 7.49
N LEU A 57 0.42 -5.60 7.69
CA LEU A 57 -0.26 -4.82 6.66
C LEU A 57 0.63 -3.69 6.12
N LEU A 58 1.16 -2.84 7.00
CA LEU A 58 2.06 -1.74 6.61
C LEU A 58 3.28 -2.25 5.82
N LYS A 59 3.87 -3.37 6.26
CA LYS A 59 4.99 -3.99 5.56
C LYS A 59 4.59 -4.48 4.16
N LYS A 60 3.42 -5.13 4.01
CA LYS A 60 2.91 -5.61 2.72
C LYS A 60 2.67 -4.45 1.76
N VAL A 61 2.00 -3.37 2.21
CA VAL A 61 1.73 -2.20 1.36
C VAL A 61 3.03 -1.54 0.92
N ARG A 62 4.00 -1.37 1.82
CA ARG A 62 5.33 -0.87 1.45
C ARG A 62 6.03 -1.74 0.41
N MET A 63 5.96 -3.06 0.56
CA MET A 63 6.48 -3.98 -0.45
C MET A 63 5.77 -3.76 -1.78
N ALA A 64 4.43 -3.72 -1.77
CA ALA A 64 3.65 -3.45 -2.98
C ALA A 64 4.08 -2.14 -3.65
N CYS A 65 4.25 -1.03 -2.91
CA CYS A 65 4.77 0.23 -3.44
C CYS A 65 6.16 0.12 -4.09
N MET A 66 7.05 -0.77 -3.60
CA MET A 66 8.38 -0.99 -4.18
C MET A 66 8.34 -1.82 -5.46
N TRP A 67 7.39 -2.75 -5.57
CA TRP A 67 7.22 -3.61 -6.73
C TRP A 67 6.22 -3.06 -7.75
N THR A 68 5.52 -1.97 -7.41
CA THR A 68 4.70 -1.24 -8.38
C THR A 68 5.67 -0.64 -9.39
N ARG A 69 5.86 -1.31 -10.53
CA ARG A 69 6.57 -0.73 -11.67
C ARG A 69 5.90 0.62 -11.93
N PRO A 70 6.65 1.73 -12.08
CA PRO A 70 6.03 2.94 -12.59
C PRO A 70 5.34 2.53 -13.88
N SER A 71 4.03 2.74 -13.95
CA SER A 71 3.29 2.49 -15.18
C SER A 71 4.02 3.25 -16.27
N LEU A 72 4.63 2.53 -17.22
CA LEU A 72 5.03 3.08 -18.51
C LEU A 72 3.77 3.38 -19.35
N ASP A 73 2.74 3.95 -18.72
CA ASP A 73 1.50 4.38 -19.34
C ASP A 73 1.76 5.73 -20.00
N GLY A 74 2.60 5.67 -21.04
CA GLY A 74 3.11 6.86 -21.72
C GLY A 74 4.07 6.58 -22.88
N ARG A 75 4.46 5.34 -23.19
CA ARG A 75 5.20 5.08 -24.44
C ARG A 75 5.13 3.64 -24.94
N ALA A 76 4.73 3.53 -26.21
CA ALA A 76 4.88 2.41 -27.14
C ALA A 76 3.77 1.34 -27.17
N GLU A 77 2.56 1.75 -27.57
CA GLU A 77 1.75 0.93 -28.49
C GLU A 77 2.02 1.49 -29.89
N GLY A 78 2.88 0.84 -30.66
CA GLY A 78 3.24 1.28 -32.01
C GLY A 78 4.57 0.73 -32.49
N ALA A 79 4.57 -0.55 -32.89
CA ALA A 79 5.30 -1.08 -34.05
C ALA A 79 5.21 -2.61 -34.08
N GLU A 80 4.21 -3.15 -34.77
CA GLU A 80 4.39 -4.28 -35.68
C GLU A 80 3.46 -4.13 -36.88
#